data_AF-A0A9D2R4U6-F1
#
_entry.id   AF-A0A9D2R4U6-F1
#
_cell.length_a   1.000
_cell.length_b   1.000
_cell.length_c   1.000
_cell.angle_alpha   90.00
_cell.angle_beta   90.00
_cell.angle_gamma   90.00
#
_symmetry.space_group_name_H-M   'P 1'
#
loop_
_entity.id
_entity.type
_entity.pdbx_description
1 polymer ?
#
loop_
_entity_poly.entity_id
_entity_poly.type
_entity_poly.pdbx_seq_one_letter_code
_entity_poly.pdbx_strand_id
1 'polypeptide(L)' 'MGKIEFADCMDLRNQKQILELDCPNCHEPGGIEVFVKDGIIVEDSVCDNCGYTLREGTDLEELE' A
#
# COMPACT_ATOMS: atom_id res chain seq x y z
N MET A 1 -5.96 3.12 -37.85
CA MET A 1 -5.97 1.78 -37.21
C MET A 1 -4.60 1.57 -36.58
N GLY A 2 -4.39 2.13 -35.39
CA GLY A 2 -3.15 2.06 -34.62
C GLY A 2 -3.19 0.89 -33.66
N LYS A 3 -2.04 0.26 -33.47
CA LYS A 3 -1.84 -1.06 -32.89
C LYS A 3 -2.11 -1.00 -31.39
N ILE A 4 -2.96 -1.90 -30.89
CA ILE A 4 -3.21 -2.07 -29.46
C ILE A 4 -1.95 -2.73 -28.90
N GLU A 5 -1.20 -2.00 -28.08
CA GLU A 5 -0.09 -2.54 -27.30
C GLU A 5 -0.69 -3.44 -26.22
N PHE A 6 -0.48 -4.74 -26.35
CA PHE A 6 -0.79 -5.69 -25.29
C PHE A 6 0.25 -5.49 -24.19
N ALA A 7 -0.02 -4.57 -23.26
CA ALA A 7 0.69 -4.48 -22.01
C ALA A 7 0.62 -5.85 -21.33
N ASP A 8 1.79 -6.41 -21.04
CA ASP A 8 2.05 -7.69 -20.41
C ASP A 8 0.97 -8.12 -19.38
N CYS A 9 0.21 -9.16 -19.72
CA CYS A 9 -0.67 -9.89 -18.79
C CYS A 9 0.11 -10.68 -17.70
N MET A 10 1.40 -10.39 -17.48
CA MET A 10 2.22 -11.09 -16.49
C MET A 10 2.33 -10.33 -15.14
N ASP A 11 2.04 -9.04 -15.09
CA ASP A 11 2.28 -8.21 -13.89
C ASP A 11 1.15 -8.19 -12.86
N LEU A 12 -0.05 -8.68 -13.17
CA LEU A 12 -1.19 -8.65 -12.25
C LEU A 12 -0.99 -9.48 -10.98
N ARG A 13 -0.13 -10.52 -11.01
CA ARG A 13 0.10 -11.42 -9.86
C ARG A 13 1.20 -10.91 -8.90
N ASN A 14 2.00 -9.95 -9.35
CA ASN A 14 3.01 -9.31 -8.52
C ASN A 14 2.66 -7.85 -8.22
N GLN A 15 1.43 -7.45 -8.57
CA GLN A 15 0.90 -6.11 -8.38
C GLN A 15 0.70 -5.89 -6.88
N LYS A 16 1.69 -5.27 -6.24
CA LYS A 16 1.54 -4.69 -4.90
C LYS A 16 0.44 -3.63 -5.02
N GLN A 17 -0.59 -3.73 -4.19
CA GLN A 17 -1.59 -2.67 -4.08
C GLN A 17 -1.02 -1.59 -3.19
N ILE A 18 -1.15 -0.34 -3.61
CA ILE A 18 -0.80 0.81 -2.78
C ILE A 18 -2.09 1.30 -2.17
N LEU A 19 -2.13 1.40 -0.84
CA LEU A 19 -3.26 1.89 -0.08
C LEU A 19 -2.81 3.05 0.79
N GLU A 20 -3.65 4.07 0.88
CA GLU A 20 -3.45 5.20 1.78
C GLU A 20 -4.22 4.93 3.07
N LEU A 21 -3.50 4.81 4.17
CA LEU A 21 -4.06 4.58 5.50
C LEU A 21 -3.99 5.83 6.36
N ASP A 22 -5.01 5.99 7.19
CA ASP A 22 -5.05 7.02 8.20
C ASP A 22 -4.04 6.70 9.29
N CYS A 23 -3.24 7.69 9.69
CA CYS A 23 -2.21 7.44 10.68
C CYS A 23 -2.83 7.18 12.08
N PRO A 24 -2.57 6.04 12.75
CA PRO A 24 -3.14 5.78 14.08
C PRO A 24 -2.57 6.71 15.17
N ASN A 25 -1.43 7.36 14.91
CA ASN A 25 -0.78 8.24 15.87
C ASN A 25 -1.28 9.69 15.78
N CYS A 26 -1.31 10.28 14.59
CA CYS A 26 -1.75 11.67 14.39
C CYS A 26 -3.16 11.81 13.81
N HIS A 27 -3.79 10.71 13.42
CA HIS A 27 -5.10 10.67 12.76
C HIS A 27 -5.15 11.48 11.44
N GLU A 28 -4.00 11.62 10.78
CA GLU A 28 -3.93 12.23 9.46
C GLU A 28 -4.54 11.28 8.43
N PRO A 29 -5.58 11.70 7.69
CA PRO A 29 -6.21 10.86 6.68
C PRO A 29 -5.27 10.61 5.50
N GLY A 30 -5.10 9.35 5.12
CA GLY A 30 -4.12 8.96 4.09
C GLY A 30 -2.67 9.37 4.43
N GLY A 31 -2.37 9.55 5.71
CA GLY A 31 -1.05 9.98 6.15
C GLY A 31 0.05 8.93 6.00
N ILE A 32 -0.30 7.66 5.69
CA ILE A 32 0.63 6.55 5.50
C ILE A 32 0.31 5.83 4.18
N GLU A 33 1.25 5.86 3.23
CA GLU A 33 1.17 5.03 2.02
C GLU A 33 1.73 3.63 2.31
N VAL A 34 0.88 2.60 2.31
CA VAL A 34 1.26 1.20 2.55
C VAL A 34 1.20 0.36 1.28
N PHE A 35 2.16 -0.55 1.15
CA PHE A 35 2.17 -1.55 0.09
C PHE A 35 1.58 -2.85 0.63
N VAL A 36 0.39 -3.21 0.13
CA VAL A 36 -0.33 -4.40 0.55
C VAL A 36 -0.29 -5.46 -0.54
N LYS A 37 0.00 -6.70 -0.14
CA LYS A 37 -0.08 -7.88 -0.99
C LYS A 37 -0.77 -8.99 -0.20
N ASP A 38 -1.81 -9.58 -0.79
CA ASP A 38 -2.61 -10.64 -0.15
C ASP A 38 -3.17 -10.22 1.24
N GLY A 39 -3.49 -8.93 1.42
CA GLY A 39 -4.00 -8.39 2.70
C GLY A 39 -2.93 -8.04 3.74
N ILE A 40 -1.66 -8.33 3.45
CA ILE A 40 -0.54 -8.08 4.37
C ILE A 40 0.33 -6.95 3.82
N ILE A 41 0.79 -6.10 4.72
CA ILE A 41 1.72 -5.03 4.39
C ILE A 41 3.09 -5.64 4.12
N VAL A 42 3.61 -5.48 2.90
CA VAL A 42 4.83 -6.14 2.44
C VAL A 42 6.07 -5.25 2.48
N GLU A 43 5.92 -3.97 2.85
CA GLU A 43 7.02 -3.02 3.02
C GLU A 43 6.77 -2.13 4.23
N ASP A 44 7.84 -1.59 4.82
CA ASP A 44 7.71 -0.56 5.83
C ASP A 44 7.23 0.75 5.22
N SER A 45 6.34 1.42 5.95
CA SER A 45 5.74 2.68 5.55
C SER A 45 5.84 3.67 6.68
N VAL A 46 6.06 4.93 6.36
CA VAL A 46 6.22 5.99 7.34
C VAL A 46 5.16 7.05 7.11
N CYS A 47 4.56 7.54 8.19
CA CYS A 47 3.63 8.64 8.11
C CYS A 47 4.36 9.94 7.76
N ASP A 48 3.96 10.59 6.67
CA ASP A 48 4.56 11.86 6.22
C ASP A 48 4.32 13.01 7.21
N ASN A 49 3.25 12.96 7.99
CA ASN A 49 2.93 14.03 8.94
C ASN A 49 3.67 13.89 10.27
N CYS A 50 3.63 12.71 10.92
CA CYS A 50 4.16 12.54 12.28
C CYS A 50 5.39 11.64 12.39
N GLY A 51 5.81 10.98 11.31
CA GLY A 51 6.95 10.05 11.31
C GLY A 51 6.67 8.70 11.96
N TYR A 52 5.39 8.34 12.19
CA TYR A 52 5.02 7.00 12.67
C TYR A 52 5.37 5.93 11.63
N THR A 53 6.15 4.93 12.01
CA THR A 53 6.54 3.83 11.12
C THR A 53 5.65 2.62 11.33
N LEU A 54 4.98 2.21 10.26
CA LEU A 54 4.24 0.98 10.15
C LEU A 54 5.12 -0.08 9.49
N ARG A 55 5.24 -1.26 10.11
CA ARG A 55 6.21 -2.28 9.70
C ARG A 55 5.60 -3.26 8.71
N GLU A 56 6.45 -3.85 7.89
CA GLU A 56 6.08 -5.02 7.09
C GLU A 56 5.59 -6.17 7.99
N GLY A 57 4.66 -6.97 7.47
CA GLY A 57 4.04 -8.10 8.17
C GLY A 57 2.81 -7.75 8.99
N THR A 58 2.39 -6.48 9.04
CA THR A 58 1.11 -6.08 9.63
C THR A 58 -0.05 -6.46 8.70
N ASP A 59 -1.06 -7.11 9.25
CA ASP A 59 -2.28 -7.45 8.52
C ASP A 59 -3.16 -6.20 8.39
N LEU A 60 -3.73 -5.99 7.20
CA LEU A 60 -4.58 -4.82 6.95
C LEU A 60 -5.85 -4.86 7.81
N GLU A 61 -6.37 -6.06 8.13
CA GLU A 61 -7.55 -6.23 8.97
C GLU A 61 -7.29 -5.81 10.44
N GLU A 62 -6.03 -5.80 10.90
CA GLU A 62 -5.69 -5.33 12.25
C GLU A 62 -5.73 -3.80 12.40
N LEU A 63 -5.89 -3.06 11.29
CA LEU A 63 -5.90 -1.59 11.25
C LEU A 63 -7.31 -1.00 11.11
N GLU A 64 -8.35 -1.83 11.02
CA GLU A 64 -9.78 -1.43 11.01
C GLU A 64 -10.35 -1.04 12.39
#